data_AF-A0A9E3M8C4-F1
#
_entry.id   AF-A0A9E3M8C4-F1
#
_cell.length_a   1.000
_cell.length_b   1.000
_cell.length_c   1.000
_cell.angle_alpha   90.00
_cell.angle_beta   90.00
_cell.angle_gamma   90.00
#
_symmetry.space_group_name_H-M   'P 1'
#
loop_
_entity.id
_entity.type
_entity.pdbx_description
1 polymer ?
#
loop_
_entity_poly.entity_id
_entity_poly.type
_entity_poly.pdbx_seq_one_letter_code
_entity_poly.pdbx_strand_id
1 'polypeptide(L)'
;MTALVRNEGSKMMGEINLKTFWLISIFLLGMACTAAAGRTIYVDDDGPADFSTIQEAIDDSNDGDTIIVKPGVYLEYASFLGKNITVTSTKPDDYNVVASTIIEYGAEFAGTEDSNCTFTGFKVNFWIGGNHTHATISYCLLSNSADPWGIAIRDCDGTISNCVIVNNMPGGHVPDYAIRGCHGLIKNCTVANNFSGIRVLGGGTTTIENCIIYGNSVWLEGGATVNILYSNVEGGIYSGGDRTVNWGPGNMDADPCFVRVGDLFGTFEGDYHLKSQAGRWDPNSQSWVQDANTSPCIDAGNPHSPIGLEPFPNGGRINMGAYGGTPEASKSYFGRPVCEIIIAGDVNGDCKVNWLDFQLLALHWLRDESQ
;
A
#
# COMPACT_ATOMS: atom_id res chain seq x y z
N MET A 1 -79.57 -16.85 63.22
CA MET A 1 -80.55 -16.81 62.13
C MET A 1 -80.28 -15.57 61.31
N THR A 2 -80.00 -15.82 60.03
CA THR A 2 -79.74 -14.95 58.89
C THR A 2 -80.29 -13.52 58.93
N ALA A 3 -79.45 -12.52 58.69
CA ALA A 3 -79.85 -11.23 58.11
C ALA A 3 -78.69 -10.60 57.32
N LEU A 4 -78.99 -10.28 56.06
CA LEU A 4 -78.22 -9.53 55.08
C LEU A 4 -77.90 -8.10 55.55
N VAL A 5 -76.83 -7.48 55.06
CA VAL A 5 -76.86 -6.16 54.35
C VAL A 5 -75.52 -5.91 53.61
N ARG A 6 -75.65 -5.92 52.27
CA ARG A 6 -75.07 -5.06 51.21
C ARG A 6 -73.58 -4.71 51.22
N ASN A 7 -72.88 -5.33 50.28
CA ASN A 7 -71.68 -4.82 49.63
C ASN A 7 -72.10 -4.02 48.39
N GLU A 8 -71.98 -2.69 48.41
CA GLU A 8 -71.88 -1.85 47.22
C GLU A 8 -70.95 -0.67 47.50
N GLY A 9 -69.77 -0.70 46.88
CA GLY A 9 -68.81 0.39 46.83
C GLY A 9 -68.16 0.40 45.46
N SER A 10 -68.59 1.36 44.65
CA SER A 10 -68.34 1.50 43.22
C SER A 10 -66.97 2.08 42.86
N LYS A 11 -66.55 1.82 41.60
CA LYS A 11 -65.78 2.71 40.70
C LYS A 11 -64.31 3.03 41.05
N MET A 12 -63.40 2.37 40.33
CA MET A 12 -62.61 2.95 39.23
C MET A 12 -61.48 1.97 38.89
N MET A 13 -61.70 1.11 37.91
CA MET A 13 -60.57 0.52 37.18
C MET A 13 -60.02 1.62 36.29
N GLY A 14 -59.00 2.34 36.78
CA GLY A 14 -58.12 3.12 35.93
C GLY A 14 -57.32 2.13 35.11
N GLU A 15 -57.60 2.07 33.81
CA GLU A 15 -56.74 1.40 32.85
C GLU A 15 -55.34 1.98 32.97
N ILE A 16 -54.40 1.19 33.48
CA ILE A 16 -52.98 1.49 33.38
C ILE A 16 -52.66 1.36 31.89
N ASN A 17 -52.64 2.50 31.20
CA ASN A 17 -52.37 2.58 29.79
C ASN A 17 -50.92 2.10 29.54
N LEU A 18 -50.78 0.87 29.08
CA LEU A 18 -49.50 0.21 28.77
C LEU A 18 -48.65 0.98 27.74
N LYS A 19 -49.18 2.03 27.11
CA LYS A 19 -48.47 2.86 26.13
C LYS A 19 -47.52 3.89 26.75
N THR A 20 -47.65 4.20 28.05
CA THR A 20 -46.82 5.25 28.68
C THR A 20 -45.49 4.73 29.26
N PHE A 21 -45.29 3.41 29.33
CA PHE A 21 -44.02 2.80 29.75
C PHE A 21 -43.04 2.50 28.60
N TRP A 22 -43.47 2.70 27.35
CA TRP A 22 -42.65 2.52 26.15
C TRP A 22 -42.06 3.82 25.59
N LEU A 23 -42.28 4.97 26.26
CA LEU A 23 -41.79 6.27 25.79
C LEU A 23 -40.61 6.83 26.60
N ILE A 24 -40.20 6.17 27.69
CA ILE A 24 -39.02 6.56 28.49
C ILE A 24 -37.86 5.56 28.32
N SER A 25 -38.10 4.36 27.81
CA SER A 25 -37.05 3.37 27.52
C SER A 25 -36.56 3.35 26.06
N ILE A 26 -37.11 4.18 25.18
CA ILE A 26 -36.65 4.37 23.78
C ILE A 26 -35.92 5.71 23.61
N PHE A 27 -35.46 6.32 24.71
CA PHE A 27 -34.53 7.47 24.64
C PHE A 27 -33.09 7.12 25.05
N LEU A 28 -32.80 5.83 25.27
CA LEU A 28 -31.50 5.34 25.73
C LEU A 28 -30.92 4.18 24.91
N LEU A 29 -31.50 3.89 23.73
CA LEU A 29 -30.99 2.85 22.81
C LEU A 29 -31.02 3.32 21.35
N GLY A 30 -30.43 4.49 21.12
CA GLY A 30 -30.37 5.12 19.81
C GLY A 30 -29.18 6.06 19.66
N MET A 31 -28.07 5.82 20.37
CA MET A 31 -26.78 6.22 19.82
C MET A 31 -26.51 5.24 18.68
N ALA A 32 -27.07 5.54 17.51
CA ALA A 32 -26.37 5.17 16.30
C ALA A 32 -24.97 5.76 16.48
N CYS A 33 -23.99 4.90 16.74
CA CYS A 33 -22.60 5.22 16.51
C CYS A 33 -22.49 5.45 15.01
N THR A 34 -22.87 6.64 14.56
CA THR A 34 -22.28 7.20 13.37
C THR A 34 -20.82 7.28 13.74
N ALA A 35 -19.98 6.42 13.13
CA ALA A 35 -18.56 6.71 13.09
C ALA A 35 -18.47 8.18 12.67
N ALA A 36 -18.03 9.03 13.60
CA ALA A 36 -17.84 10.43 13.27
C ALA A 36 -16.86 10.41 12.09
N ALA A 37 -17.25 10.99 10.96
CA ALA A 37 -16.31 11.14 9.86
C ALA A 37 -15.10 11.87 10.43
N GLY A 38 -13.93 11.22 10.39
CA GLY A 38 -12.71 11.82 10.93
C GLY A 38 -12.44 13.14 10.23
N ARG A 39 -11.90 14.10 10.97
CA ARG A 39 -11.56 15.40 10.41
C ARG A 39 -10.27 15.32 9.62
N THR A 40 -10.08 16.30 8.74
CA THR A 40 -8.82 16.52 8.05
C THR A 40 -7.95 17.50 8.83
N ILE A 41 -6.68 17.15 9.03
CA ILE A 41 -5.65 17.96 9.68
C ILE A 41 -4.52 18.18 8.67
N TYR A 42 -4.05 19.42 8.53
CA TYR A 42 -2.95 19.76 7.64
C TYR A 42 -1.64 19.95 8.41
N VAL A 43 -0.54 19.47 7.83
CA VAL A 43 0.82 19.62 8.36
C VAL A 43 1.75 20.24 7.31
N ASP A 44 2.56 21.21 7.73
CA ASP A 44 3.49 21.96 6.87
C ASP A 44 4.65 22.49 7.75
N ASP A 45 5.90 22.12 7.44
CA ASP A 45 7.08 22.44 8.26
C ASP A 45 7.53 23.91 8.13
N ASP A 46 7.24 24.53 6.99
CA ASP A 46 7.68 25.90 6.68
C ASP A 46 6.54 26.88 6.33
N GLY A 47 5.30 26.38 6.23
CA GLY A 47 4.14 27.16 5.79
C GLY A 47 2.91 27.07 6.70
N PRO A 48 1.79 27.68 6.26
CA PRO A 48 0.55 27.68 7.05
C PRO A 48 -0.12 26.31 7.00
N ALA A 49 -0.32 25.74 8.19
CA ALA A 49 -1.05 24.50 8.43
C ALA A 49 -1.58 24.47 9.89
N ASP A 50 -2.28 23.40 10.26
CA ASP A 50 -2.77 23.23 11.64
C ASP A 50 -1.61 22.94 12.60
N PHE A 51 -0.62 22.16 12.14
CA PHE A 51 0.60 21.82 12.87
C PHE A 51 1.84 21.96 11.99
N SER A 52 2.99 22.20 12.63
CA SER A 52 4.30 22.24 11.96
C SER A 52 5.02 20.89 11.94
N THR A 53 4.54 19.92 12.71
CA THR A 53 5.11 18.57 12.78
C THR A 53 4.02 17.52 12.64
N ILE A 54 4.39 16.36 12.10
CA ILE A 54 3.52 15.22 11.93
C ILE A 54 3.17 14.64 13.30
N GLN A 55 4.12 14.58 14.25
CA GLN A 55 3.84 14.02 15.57
C GLN A 55 2.81 14.84 16.35
N GLU A 56 2.85 16.18 16.31
CA GLU A 56 1.83 17.00 16.98
C GLU A 56 0.43 16.76 16.40
N ALA A 57 0.33 16.61 15.08
CA ALA A 57 -0.92 16.25 14.43
C ALA A 57 -1.40 14.85 14.83
N ILE A 58 -0.51 13.87 14.93
CA ILE A 58 -0.85 12.53 15.42
C ILE A 58 -1.34 12.61 16.87
N ASP A 59 -0.66 13.35 17.74
CA ASP A 59 -1.03 13.48 19.16
C ASP A 59 -2.45 14.05 19.33
N ASP A 60 -2.83 15.02 18.50
CA ASP A 60 -4.16 15.67 18.50
C ASP A 60 -5.27 14.87 17.77
N SER A 61 -4.89 13.89 16.95
CA SER A 61 -5.84 13.10 16.15
C SER A 61 -6.62 12.07 16.97
N ASN A 62 -7.82 11.73 16.51
CA ASN A 62 -8.59 10.57 16.95
C ASN A 62 -8.71 9.55 15.81
N ASP A 63 -9.08 8.30 16.13
CA ASP A 63 -9.35 7.28 15.11
C ASP A 63 -10.32 7.79 14.03
N GLY A 64 -9.98 7.51 12.78
CA GLY A 64 -10.68 7.96 11.58
C GLY A 64 -10.16 9.29 11.01
N ASP A 65 -9.41 10.10 11.77
CA ASP A 65 -8.86 11.37 11.29
C ASP A 65 -7.86 11.15 10.14
N THR A 66 -7.76 12.15 9.26
CA THR A 66 -6.83 12.18 8.13
C THR A 66 -5.86 13.34 8.27
N ILE A 67 -4.56 13.03 8.37
CA ILE A 67 -3.46 13.98 8.38
C ILE A 67 -2.89 14.08 6.95
N ILE A 68 -3.00 15.27 6.35
CA ILE A 68 -2.44 15.58 5.02
C ILE A 68 -1.16 16.40 5.22
N VAL A 69 -0.04 15.83 4.81
CA VAL A 69 1.30 16.40 4.98
C VAL A 69 1.80 16.99 3.66
N LYS A 70 2.20 18.27 3.67
CA LYS A 70 2.77 18.92 2.48
C LYS A 70 4.22 18.47 2.21
N PRO A 71 4.75 18.67 0.99
CA PRO A 71 6.19 18.54 0.73
C PRO A 71 7.02 19.36 1.70
N GLY A 72 8.05 18.75 2.28
CA GLY A 72 8.82 19.28 3.39
C GLY A 72 9.79 18.24 3.97
N VAL A 73 10.67 18.66 4.89
CA VAL A 73 11.61 17.76 5.59
C VAL A 73 11.29 17.75 7.07
N TYR A 74 10.63 16.70 7.50
CA TYR A 74 10.17 16.50 8.86
C TYR A 74 11.26 15.78 9.67
N LEU A 75 11.99 16.55 10.48
CA LEU A 75 13.09 16.07 11.34
C LEU A 75 12.57 15.39 12.62
N GLU A 76 11.81 14.30 12.46
CA GLU A 76 11.12 13.64 13.56
C GLU A 76 10.93 12.13 13.33
N TYR A 77 10.45 11.46 14.39
CA TYR A 77 9.89 10.12 14.34
C TYR A 77 8.36 10.23 14.42
N ALA A 78 7.64 9.65 13.47
CA ALA A 78 6.19 9.61 13.48
C ALA A 78 5.69 8.34 14.19
N SER A 79 5.28 8.45 15.44
CA SER A 79 4.69 7.39 16.24
C SER A 79 3.17 7.45 16.17
N PHE A 80 2.54 6.41 15.63
CA PHE A 80 1.09 6.31 15.44
C PHE A 80 0.29 6.09 16.75
N LEU A 81 0.97 5.69 17.83
CA LEU A 81 0.39 5.52 19.17
C LEU A 81 -0.80 4.54 19.23
N GLY A 82 -0.94 3.63 18.28
CA GLY A 82 -2.06 2.69 18.24
C GLY A 82 -3.33 3.26 17.61
N LYS A 83 -3.28 4.46 17.04
CA LYS A 83 -4.44 5.14 16.44
C LYS A 83 -4.70 4.64 15.02
N ASN A 84 -5.98 4.45 14.69
CA ASN A 84 -6.44 4.11 13.35
C ASN A 84 -6.70 5.37 12.53
N ILE A 85 -5.63 6.06 12.13
CA ILE A 85 -5.66 7.31 11.36
C ILE A 85 -5.09 7.12 9.95
N THR A 86 -5.42 8.03 9.04
CA THR A 86 -4.73 8.14 7.75
C THR A 86 -3.68 9.23 7.82
N VAL A 87 -2.42 8.89 7.58
CA VAL A 87 -1.34 9.86 7.39
C VAL A 87 -0.89 9.74 5.94
N THR A 88 -1.06 10.81 5.17
CA THR A 88 -0.82 10.83 3.72
C THR A 88 -0.06 12.08 3.31
N SER A 89 0.81 11.97 2.29
CA SER A 89 1.25 13.17 1.57
C SER A 89 0.09 13.77 0.76
N THR A 90 0.29 14.97 0.22
CA THR A 90 -0.73 15.64 -0.61
C THR A 90 -1.10 14.89 -1.88
N LYS A 91 -0.23 14.01 -2.38
CA LYS A 91 -0.45 13.26 -3.62
C LYS A 91 0.40 11.97 -3.62
N PRO A 92 -0.06 10.89 -2.95
CA PRO A 92 0.74 9.69 -2.74
C PRO A 92 1.06 8.93 -4.04
N ASP A 93 0.28 9.08 -5.10
CA ASP A 93 0.50 8.42 -6.39
C ASP A 93 1.48 9.16 -7.33
N ASP A 94 2.05 10.29 -6.88
CA ASP A 94 3.06 11.07 -7.59
C ASP A 94 4.40 10.98 -6.85
N TYR A 95 5.33 10.17 -7.36
CA TYR A 95 6.57 9.89 -6.63
C TYR A 95 7.48 11.11 -6.51
N ASN A 96 7.28 12.17 -7.30
CA ASN A 96 7.99 13.42 -7.08
C ASN A 96 7.50 14.12 -5.80
N VAL A 97 6.19 14.07 -5.53
CA VAL A 97 5.62 14.55 -4.27
C VAL A 97 6.12 13.68 -3.12
N VAL A 98 6.02 12.35 -3.25
CA VAL A 98 6.53 11.39 -2.25
C VAL A 98 8.01 11.65 -1.90
N ALA A 99 8.87 11.79 -2.92
CA ALA A 99 10.30 12.04 -2.74
C ALA A 99 10.60 13.38 -2.05
N SER A 100 9.67 14.34 -2.12
CA SER A 100 9.76 15.66 -1.49
C SER A 100 9.04 15.78 -0.15
N THR A 101 8.28 14.77 0.27
CA THR A 101 7.65 14.68 1.59
C THR A 101 8.43 13.69 2.45
N ILE A 102 9.44 14.20 3.15
CA ILE A 102 10.49 13.39 3.77
C ILE A 102 10.29 13.32 5.28
N ILE A 103 10.24 12.11 5.83
CA ILE A 103 10.38 11.86 7.27
C ILE A 103 11.82 11.39 7.52
N GLU A 104 12.58 12.20 8.26
CA GLU A 104 14.02 11.99 8.41
C GLU A 104 14.35 10.73 9.23
N TYR A 105 13.62 10.44 10.32
CA TYR A 105 14.03 9.38 11.23
C TYR A 105 13.20 8.10 11.21
N GLY A 106 11.94 8.11 10.81
CA GLY A 106 11.14 6.89 10.69
C GLY A 106 9.69 7.02 11.13
N ALA A 107 8.94 5.93 10.93
CA ALA A 107 7.57 5.79 11.39
C ALA A 107 7.43 4.51 12.24
N GLU A 108 6.73 4.60 13.37
CA GLU A 108 6.52 3.49 14.30
C GLU A 108 5.05 3.31 14.65
N PHE A 109 4.61 2.05 14.61
CA PHE A 109 3.29 1.62 14.99
C PHE A 109 3.34 0.91 16.35
N ALA A 110 2.27 1.05 17.13
CA ALA A 110 2.17 0.41 18.44
C ALA A 110 1.80 -1.07 18.34
N GLY A 111 1.30 -1.54 17.19
CA GLY A 111 0.86 -2.91 16.94
C GLY A 111 -0.64 -3.15 17.21
N THR A 112 -1.37 -2.11 17.65
CA THR A 112 -2.83 -2.16 17.83
C THR A 112 -3.59 -1.57 16.65
N GLU A 113 -2.90 -0.93 15.71
CA GLU A 113 -3.49 -0.38 14.50
C GLU A 113 -3.98 -1.51 13.58
N ASP A 114 -5.18 -1.34 13.04
CA ASP A 114 -5.81 -2.26 12.10
C ASP A 114 -5.75 -1.73 10.66
N SER A 115 -6.43 -2.42 9.74
CA SER A 115 -6.44 -2.07 8.32
C SER A 115 -7.07 -0.70 7.99
N ASN A 116 -7.72 -0.05 8.96
CA ASN A 116 -8.22 1.33 8.82
C ASN A 116 -7.11 2.37 9.06
N CYS A 117 -5.97 1.98 9.65
CA CYS A 117 -4.80 2.83 9.72
C CYS A 117 -4.05 2.81 8.39
N THR A 118 -3.69 3.98 7.87
CA THR A 118 -2.98 4.11 6.59
C THR A 118 -1.80 5.06 6.73
N PHE A 119 -0.63 4.63 6.24
CA PHE A 119 0.55 5.47 6.09
C PHE A 119 0.98 5.45 4.61
N THR A 120 0.87 6.58 3.92
CA THR A 120 1.01 6.59 2.46
C THR A 120 1.70 7.81 1.86
N GLY A 121 2.57 7.58 0.88
CA GLY A 121 3.13 8.64 0.05
C GLY A 121 4.30 9.40 0.66
N PHE A 122 5.16 8.74 1.45
CA PHE A 122 6.31 9.38 2.11
C PHE A 122 7.65 8.79 1.65
N LYS A 123 8.67 9.64 1.57
CA LYS A 123 10.05 9.17 1.67
C LYS A 123 10.43 9.03 3.14
N VAL A 124 10.94 7.87 3.53
CA VAL A 124 11.39 7.58 4.89
C VAL A 124 12.87 7.22 4.87
N ASN A 125 13.71 8.05 5.47
CA ASN A 125 15.17 7.92 5.37
C ASN A 125 15.78 6.85 6.29
N PHE A 126 15.02 6.33 7.25
CA PHE A 126 15.47 5.30 8.19
C PHE A 126 14.61 4.05 8.03
N TRP A 127 13.58 3.86 8.86
CA TRP A 127 12.78 2.64 8.83
C TRP A 127 11.30 2.89 9.16
N ILE A 128 10.48 1.90 8.79
CA ILE A 128 9.10 1.74 9.24
C ILE A 128 9.01 0.49 10.12
N GLY A 129 8.49 0.64 11.34
CA GLY A 129 8.47 -0.42 12.35
C GLY A 129 7.05 -0.67 12.81
N GLY A 130 6.57 -1.89 12.54
CA GLY A 130 5.14 -2.20 12.67
C GLY A 130 4.71 -2.75 14.02
N ASN A 131 5.61 -3.42 14.76
CA ASN A 131 5.22 -4.19 15.96
C ASN A 131 4.00 -5.11 15.72
N HIS A 132 4.00 -5.82 14.59
CA HIS A 132 2.91 -6.65 14.07
C HIS A 132 1.61 -5.90 13.75
N THR A 133 1.68 -4.62 13.43
CA THR A 133 0.53 -3.81 12.98
C THR A 133 -0.16 -4.41 11.75
N HIS A 134 -1.47 -4.20 11.65
CA HIS A 134 -2.25 -4.50 10.45
C HIS A 134 -2.53 -3.27 9.57
N ALA A 135 -1.87 -2.14 9.86
CA ALA A 135 -1.95 -0.91 9.07
C ALA A 135 -1.54 -1.11 7.60
N THR A 136 -2.10 -0.30 6.71
CA THR A 136 -1.71 -0.25 5.30
C THR A 136 -0.57 0.73 5.11
N ILE A 137 0.57 0.24 4.58
CA ILE A 137 1.71 1.07 4.18
C ILE A 137 1.75 1.09 2.66
N SER A 138 1.69 2.27 2.04
CA SER A 138 1.68 2.33 0.57
C SER A 138 2.39 3.52 -0.04
N TYR A 139 2.83 3.41 -1.28
CA TYR A 139 3.46 4.52 -2.02
C TYR A 139 4.67 5.15 -1.30
N CYS A 140 5.38 4.38 -0.48
CA CYS A 140 6.53 4.87 0.26
C CYS A 140 7.84 4.62 -0.49
N LEU A 141 8.76 5.59 -0.40
CA LEU A 141 10.13 5.47 -0.87
C LEU A 141 11.06 5.22 0.32
N LEU A 142 11.65 4.02 0.37
CA LEU A 142 12.65 3.63 1.37
C LEU A 142 13.94 3.27 0.65
N SER A 143 14.76 4.30 0.44
CA SER A 143 15.99 4.20 -0.33
C SER A 143 17.19 4.69 0.47
N ASN A 144 18.30 3.95 0.42
CA ASN A 144 19.51 4.28 1.17
C ASN A 144 19.22 4.50 2.66
N SER A 145 18.33 3.68 3.24
CA SER A 145 17.93 3.77 4.64
C SER A 145 19.17 3.80 5.54
N ALA A 146 19.29 4.85 6.35
CA ALA A 146 20.39 5.05 7.28
C ALA A 146 20.28 4.17 8.55
N ASP A 147 19.41 3.15 8.52
CA ASP A 147 19.30 2.19 9.60
C ASP A 147 20.62 1.40 9.77
N PRO A 148 21.16 1.27 10.99
CA PRO A 148 22.41 0.58 11.22
C PRO A 148 22.44 -0.88 10.72
N TRP A 149 21.28 -1.55 10.64
CA TRP A 149 21.11 -2.93 10.19
C TRP A 149 20.65 -3.07 8.73
N GLY A 150 20.36 -1.95 8.04
CA GLY A 150 19.88 -1.94 6.66
C GLY A 150 18.42 -2.34 6.50
N ILE A 151 17.62 -2.25 7.57
CA ILE A 151 16.19 -2.56 7.55
C ILE A 151 15.41 -1.32 7.05
N ALA A 152 14.51 -1.53 6.09
CA ALA A 152 13.59 -0.51 5.61
C ALA A 152 12.21 -0.66 6.25
N ILE A 153 11.65 -1.88 6.27
CA ILE A 153 10.35 -2.17 6.90
C ILE A 153 10.47 -3.42 7.76
N ARG A 154 10.00 -3.35 9.01
CA ARG A 154 9.97 -4.50 9.93
C ARG A 154 8.61 -4.72 10.58
N ASP A 155 8.30 -5.98 10.80
CA ASP A 155 7.21 -6.43 11.67
C ASP A 155 5.85 -5.81 11.31
N CYS A 156 5.51 -5.74 10.01
CA CYS A 156 4.23 -5.24 9.52
C CYS A 156 3.40 -6.38 8.93
N ASP A 157 2.24 -6.68 9.52
CA ASP A 157 1.37 -7.79 9.12
C ASP A 157 0.16 -7.30 8.29
N GLY A 158 0.03 -5.99 8.09
CA GLY A 158 -0.88 -5.35 7.15
C GLY A 158 -0.41 -5.39 5.70
N THR A 159 -1.06 -4.62 4.84
CA THR A 159 -0.69 -4.54 3.42
C THR A 159 0.46 -3.56 3.23
N ILE A 160 1.51 -4.01 2.55
CA ILE A 160 2.59 -3.16 2.03
C ILE A 160 2.39 -3.11 0.51
N SER A 161 2.07 -1.94 -0.06
CA SER A 161 1.79 -1.84 -1.49
C SER A 161 2.41 -0.64 -2.20
N ASN A 162 2.79 -0.82 -3.47
CA ASN A 162 3.31 0.29 -4.28
C ASN A 162 4.51 0.98 -3.61
N CYS A 163 5.36 0.25 -2.88
CA CYS A 163 6.55 0.81 -2.25
C CYS A 163 7.80 0.56 -3.11
N VAL A 164 8.71 1.54 -3.13
CA VAL A 164 10.05 1.42 -3.70
C VAL A 164 11.05 1.25 -2.55
N ILE A 165 11.59 0.04 -2.40
CA ILE A 165 12.49 -0.35 -1.31
C ILE A 165 13.82 -0.76 -1.92
N VAL A 166 14.78 0.16 -1.97
CA VAL A 166 15.97 0.00 -2.81
C VAL A 166 17.24 0.51 -2.16
N ASN A 167 18.39 -0.06 -2.52
CA ASN A 167 19.71 0.41 -2.07
C ASN A 167 19.90 0.43 -0.55
N ASN A 168 19.14 -0.35 0.20
CA ASN A 168 19.27 -0.39 1.65
C ASN A 168 20.45 -1.30 2.05
N MET A 169 21.45 -0.71 2.71
CA MET A 169 22.68 -1.37 3.14
C MET A 169 22.94 -1.07 4.63
N PRO A 170 23.41 -2.04 5.42
CA PRO A 170 23.77 -1.78 6.82
C PRO A 170 24.91 -0.77 6.93
N GLY A 171 24.76 0.19 7.85
CA GLY A 171 25.79 1.17 8.23
C GLY A 171 26.94 0.60 9.07
N GLY A 172 27.28 -0.69 8.93
CA GLY A 172 28.42 -1.33 9.62
C GLY A 172 28.06 -2.34 10.73
N HIS A 173 26.79 -2.68 10.93
CA HIS A 173 26.37 -3.79 11.80
C HIS A 173 26.20 -5.11 11.01
N VAL A 174 25.84 -6.18 11.71
CA VAL A 174 25.45 -7.44 11.07
C VAL A 174 24.26 -7.14 10.15
N PRO A 175 24.36 -7.44 8.84
CA PRO A 175 23.30 -7.17 7.89
C PRO A 175 22.01 -7.88 8.27
N ASP A 176 20.89 -7.18 8.13
CA ASP A 176 19.56 -7.80 8.06
C ASP A 176 18.91 -7.56 6.69
N TYR A 177 17.64 -7.90 6.56
CA TYR A 177 16.87 -7.81 5.32
C TYR A 177 16.06 -6.51 5.27
N ALA A 178 15.98 -5.91 4.08
CA ALA A 178 15.25 -4.66 3.86
C ALA A 178 13.79 -4.76 4.29
N ILE A 179 13.14 -5.89 4.03
CA ILE A 179 11.83 -6.24 4.61
C ILE A 179 12.01 -7.44 5.54
N ARG A 180 11.66 -7.28 6.82
CA ARG A 180 11.85 -8.33 7.84
C ARG A 180 10.56 -8.59 8.62
N GLY A 181 10.21 -9.86 8.78
CA GLY A 181 9.15 -10.27 9.72
C GLY A 181 7.76 -9.73 9.41
N CYS A 182 7.50 -9.37 8.14
CA CYS A 182 6.22 -8.86 7.69
C CYS A 182 5.36 -10.02 7.18
N HIS A 183 4.25 -10.35 7.85
CA HIS A 183 3.42 -11.53 7.57
C HIS A 183 2.07 -11.20 6.90
N GLY A 184 2.04 -10.10 6.15
CA GLY A 184 0.88 -9.66 5.40
C GLY A 184 0.99 -9.87 3.89
N LEU A 185 0.33 -8.98 3.16
CA LEU A 185 0.40 -8.89 1.70
C LEU A 185 1.45 -7.84 1.30
N ILE A 186 2.43 -8.25 0.50
CA ILE A 186 3.37 -7.37 -0.18
C ILE A 186 2.96 -7.34 -1.66
N LYS A 187 2.41 -6.22 -2.12
CA LYS A 187 1.77 -6.12 -3.44
C LYS A 187 2.29 -4.95 -4.27
N ASN A 188 2.55 -5.15 -5.56
CA ASN A 188 3.01 -4.07 -6.44
C ASN A 188 4.27 -3.37 -5.88
N CYS A 189 5.20 -4.06 -5.22
CA CYS A 189 6.39 -3.43 -4.66
C CYS A 189 7.61 -3.68 -5.54
N THR A 190 8.54 -2.73 -5.56
CA THR A 190 9.88 -2.94 -6.12
C THR A 190 10.88 -3.02 -4.96
N VAL A 191 11.38 -4.23 -4.71
CA VAL A 191 12.42 -4.51 -3.71
C VAL A 191 13.69 -4.87 -4.45
N ALA A 192 14.59 -3.90 -4.64
CA ALA A 192 15.72 -4.10 -5.54
C ALA A 192 17.04 -3.52 -5.06
N ASN A 193 18.13 -4.21 -5.38
CA ASN A 193 19.50 -3.79 -5.04
C ASN A 193 19.66 -3.45 -3.56
N ASN A 194 19.02 -4.20 -2.67
CA ASN A 194 19.28 -4.12 -1.23
C ASN A 194 20.39 -5.09 -0.87
N PHE A 195 21.08 -4.89 0.25
CA PHE A 195 22.07 -5.88 0.71
C PHE A 195 21.44 -7.28 0.87
N SER A 196 20.25 -7.31 1.48
CA SER A 196 19.37 -8.48 1.55
C SER A 196 17.92 -8.02 1.33
N GLY A 197 17.11 -8.82 0.64
CA GLY A 197 15.79 -8.39 0.17
C GLY A 197 14.69 -8.56 1.22
N ILE A 198 14.11 -9.76 1.28
CA ILE A 198 12.97 -10.06 2.15
C ILE A 198 13.29 -11.25 3.05
N ARG A 199 13.01 -11.14 4.35
CA ARG A 199 13.09 -12.25 5.30
C ARG A 199 11.76 -12.50 6.01
N VAL A 200 11.24 -13.71 5.84
CA VAL A 200 10.07 -14.21 6.55
C VAL A 200 10.53 -15.15 7.66
N LEU A 201 10.07 -14.91 8.88
CA LEU A 201 10.54 -15.60 10.09
C LEU A 201 9.39 -15.90 11.05
N GLY A 202 9.67 -16.61 12.15
CA GLY A 202 8.70 -16.79 13.24
C GLY A 202 7.45 -17.61 12.90
N GLY A 203 7.47 -18.39 11.82
CA GLY A 203 6.32 -19.20 11.39
C GLY A 203 5.21 -18.40 10.70
N GLY A 204 5.43 -17.12 10.43
CA GLY A 204 4.47 -16.26 9.75
C GLY A 204 4.29 -16.61 8.28
N THR A 205 3.21 -16.10 7.69
CA THR A 205 2.86 -16.31 6.27
C THR A 205 2.87 -14.99 5.52
N THR A 206 3.70 -14.87 4.48
CA THR A 206 3.73 -13.67 3.63
C THR A 206 3.21 -14.00 2.24
N THR A 207 2.37 -13.14 1.68
CA THR A 207 1.97 -13.24 0.26
C THR A 207 2.65 -12.13 -0.53
N ILE A 208 3.34 -12.50 -1.60
CA ILE A 208 4.03 -11.58 -2.52
C ILE A 208 3.28 -11.66 -3.86
N GLU A 209 2.70 -10.53 -4.28
CA GLU A 209 1.92 -10.45 -5.52
C GLU A 209 2.34 -9.26 -6.37
N ASN A 210 2.54 -9.46 -7.66
CA ASN A 210 2.84 -8.36 -8.60
C ASN A 210 4.09 -7.54 -8.24
N CYS A 211 5.06 -8.16 -7.57
CA CYS A 211 6.27 -7.50 -7.11
C CYS A 211 7.45 -7.72 -8.06
N ILE A 212 8.43 -6.83 -8.00
CA ILE A 212 9.77 -7.04 -8.56
C ILE A 212 10.74 -7.17 -7.40
N ILE A 213 11.42 -8.31 -7.30
CA ILE A 213 12.43 -8.61 -6.29
C ILE A 213 13.72 -8.97 -7.04
N TYR A 214 14.67 -8.04 -7.11
CA TYR A 214 15.81 -8.17 -8.04
C TYR A 214 17.10 -7.55 -7.51
N GLY A 215 18.24 -8.22 -7.68
CA GLY A 215 19.51 -7.79 -7.11
C GLY A 215 19.56 -7.93 -5.60
N ASN A 216 18.71 -8.79 -5.02
CA ASN A 216 18.68 -9.12 -3.59
C ASN A 216 17.98 -10.46 -3.33
N SER A 217 18.20 -11.05 -2.16
CA SER A 217 17.68 -12.38 -1.80
C SER A 217 16.34 -12.36 -1.03
N VAL A 218 15.55 -13.43 -1.20
CA VAL A 218 14.43 -13.77 -0.32
C VAL A 218 14.82 -14.96 0.55
N TRP A 219 14.61 -14.85 1.87
CA TRP A 219 14.98 -15.86 2.86
C TRP A 219 13.81 -16.24 3.78
N LEU A 220 13.71 -17.53 4.06
CA LEU A 220 12.68 -18.09 4.96
C LEU A 220 13.33 -18.92 6.06
N GLU A 221 12.82 -18.78 7.27
CA GLU A 221 13.23 -19.57 8.44
C GLU A 221 12.11 -19.76 9.47
N GLY A 222 12.33 -20.65 10.43
CA GLY A 222 11.45 -20.81 11.60
C GLY A 222 10.03 -21.27 11.28
N GLY A 223 9.82 -22.13 10.28
CA GLY A 223 8.48 -22.60 9.89
C GLY A 223 7.70 -21.66 8.98
N ALA A 224 8.33 -20.59 8.49
CA ALA A 224 7.66 -19.58 7.67
C ALA A 224 7.05 -20.14 6.38
N THR A 225 5.97 -19.49 5.92
CA THR A 225 5.32 -19.76 4.64
C THR A 225 5.39 -18.53 3.74
N VAL A 226 5.66 -18.72 2.45
CA VAL A 226 5.52 -17.66 1.45
C VAL A 226 4.68 -18.12 0.27
N ASN A 227 3.74 -17.29 -0.16
CA ASN A 227 2.98 -17.47 -1.39
C ASN A 227 3.47 -16.42 -2.39
N ILE A 228 3.86 -16.82 -3.60
CA ILE A 228 4.37 -15.88 -4.60
C ILE A 228 3.56 -16.04 -5.87
N LEU A 229 2.99 -14.94 -6.37
CA LEU A 229 2.14 -14.93 -7.55
C LEU A 229 2.49 -13.72 -8.42
N TYR A 230 2.47 -13.89 -9.74
CA TYR A 230 2.64 -12.82 -10.71
C TYR A 230 3.83 -11.88 -10.41
N SER A 231 4.94 -12.40 -9.90
CA SER A 231 6.08 -11.59 -9.46
C SER A 231 7.36 -11.96 -10.21
N ASN A 232 8.23 -10.96 -10.43
CA ASN A 232 9.57 -11.19 -10.92
C ASN A 232 10.53 -11.35 -9.75
N VAL A 233 11.14 -12.52 -9.58
CA VAL A 233 11.99 -12.85 -8.42
C VAL A 233 13.30 -13.46 -8.92
N GLU A 234 14.39 -12.70 -8.79
CA GLU A 234 15.73 -13.14 -9.21
C GLU A 234 16.22 -14.33 -8.39
N GLY A 235 16.67 -15.40 -9.07
CA GLY A 235 17.31 -16.54 -8.40
C GLY A 235 16.37 -17.36 -7.51
N GLY A 236 15.07 -17.05 -7.52
CA GLY A 236 14.06 -17.71 -6.70
C GLY A 236 14.18 -17.40 -5.20
N ILE A 237 13.91 -18.40 -4.35
CA ILE A 237 13.94 -18.25 -2.90
C ILE A 237 15.09 -19.06 -2.31
N TYR A 238 15.95 -18.38 -1.55
CA TYR A 238 17.00 -19.03 -0.77
C TYR A 238 16.48 -19.50 0.57
N SER A 239 16.88 -20.71 0.91
CA SER A 239 16.00 -21.50 1.72
C SER A 239 16.79 -22.58 2.51
N GLY A 240 16.82 -22.52 3.86
CA GLY A 240 17.13 -23.66 4.78
C GLY A 240 15.99 -24.05 5.76
N GLY A 241 15.87 -25.33 6.18
CA GLY A 241 14.98 -25.81 7.27
C GLY A 241 13.50 -26.12 6.92
N ASP A 242 12.67 -26.35 7.96
CA ASP A 242 11.21 -26.55 7.90
C ASP A 242 10.51 -25.25 7.49
N ARG A 243 9.90 -25.21 6.31
CA ARG A 243 9.18 -24.04 5.75
C ARG A 243 8.37 -24.43 4.52
N THR A 244 7.51 -23.52 4.07
CA THR A 244 6.63 -23.73 2.92
C THR A 244 6.83 -22.62 1.87
N VAL A 245 7.13 -23.01 0.64
CA VAL A 245 7.14 -22.10 -0.52
C VAL A 245 6.05 -22.53 -1.47
N ASN A 246 5.04 -21.68 -1.63
CA ASN A 246 3.95 -21.87 -2.58
C ASN A 246 4.19 -21.01 -3.81
N TRP A 247 4.72 -21.63 -4.86
CA TRP A 247 4.97 -20.96 -6.14
C TRP A 247 3.71 -20.97 -6.99
N GLY A 248 3.00 -19.84 -7.00
CA GLY A 248 1.79 -19.63 -7.79
C GLY A 248 2.07 -19.33 -9.27
N PRO A 249 1.02 -19.06 -10.06
CA PRO A 249 1.15 -18.71 -11.47
C PRO A 249 1.80 -17.34 -11.69
N GLY A 250 2.29 -17.13 -12.92
CA GLY A 250 2.71 -15.82 -13.42
C GLY A 250 4.04 -15.31 -12.89
N ASN A 251 4.75 -16.09 -12.07
CA ASN A 251 6.08 -15.71 -11.61
C ASN A 251 7.13 -15.88 -12.71
N MET A 252 8.16 -15.05 -12.67
CA MET A 252 9.26 -15.05 -13.63
C MET A 252 10.59 -14.71 -12.95
N ASP A 253 11.68 -14.98 -13.66
CA ASP A 253 13.05 -14.58 -13.31
C ASP A 253 13.67 -13.99 -14.58
N ALA A 254 13.60 -12.67 -14.70
CA ALA A 254 14.18 -11.95 -15.83
C ALA A 254 14.73 -10.60 -15.35
N ASP A 255 15.73 -10.07 -16.06
CA ASP A 255 16.19 -8.70 -15.83
C ASP A 255 15.02 -7.72 -16.01
N PRO A 256 14.62 -6.97 -14.96
CA PRO A 256 13.50 -6.02 -15.03
C PRO A 256 13.82 -4.83 -15.94
N CYS A 257 15.06 -4.68 -16.43
CA CYS A 257 15.45 -3.59 -17.32
C CYS A 257 15.17 -2.21 -16.71
N PHE A 258 15.55 -1.99 -15.45
CA PHE A 258 15.46 -0.69 -14.81
C PHE A 258 16.24 0.38 -15.61
N VAL A 259 15.80 1.64 -15.54
CA VAL A 259 16.51 2.77 -16.17
C VAL A 259 17.96 2.82 -15.67
N ARG A 260 18.11 2.86 -14.35
CA ARG A 260 19.39 2.94 -13.67
C ARG A 260 19.26 2.40 -12.24
N VAL A 261 19.89 1.28 -11.95
CA VAL A 261 20.02 0.81 -10.56
C VAL A 261 20.88 1.79 -9.77
N GLY A 262 20.45 2.16 -8.55
CA GLY A 262 21.19 3.05 -7.65
C GLY A 262 22.46 2.39 -7.10
N ASP A 263 23.27 3.14 -6.36
CA ASP A 263 24.40 2.55 -5.64
C ASP A 263 24.09 2.35 -4.15
N LEU A 264 24.68 1.29 -3.59
CA LEU A 264 24.52 0.92 -2.18
C LEU A 264 25.19 1.88 -1.18
N PHE A 265 26.00 2.83 -1.65
CA PHE A 265 26.70 3.82 -0.83
C PHE A 265 25.98 5.17 -0.81
N GLY A 266 24.80 5.27 -1.44
CA GLY A 266 23.98 6.47 -1.47
C GLY A 266 24.52 7.61 -2.32
N THR A 267 25.47 7.36 -3.25
CA THR A 267 25.98 8.45 -4.11
C THR A 267 24.95 8.89 -5.17
N PHE A 268 24.04 8.00 -5.56
CA PHE A 268 22.83 8.30 -6.33
C PHE A 268 21.74 7.23 -6.07
N GLU A 269 20.48 7.68 -5.99
CA GLU A 269 19.34 6.82 -5.61
C GLU A 269 18.90 5.84 -6.70
N GLY A 270 19.26 6.09 -7.96
CA GLY A 270 18.80 5.31 -9.11
C GLY A 270 17.47 5.80 -9.68
N ASP A 271 16.99 5.09 -10.69
CA ASP A 271 15.69 5.23 -11.34
C ASP A 271 15.21 3.80 -11.69
N TYR A 272 14.22 3.34 -10.92
CA TYR A 272 13.68 1.99 -10.98
C TYR A 272 12.42 1.89 -11.84
N HIS A 273 12.12 2.91 -12.64
CA HIS A 273 11.13 2.76 -13.71
C HIS A 273 11.60 1.69 -14.70
N LEU A 274 10.65 1.04 -15.35
CA LEU A 274 10.93 0.01 -16.35
C LEU A 274 11.25 0.68 -17.69
N LYS A 275 12.31 0.24 -18.38
CA LYS A 275 12.58 0.74 -19.73
C LYS A 275 11.45 0.36 -20.68
N SER A 276 11.09 1.29 -21.57
CA SER A 276 10.09 1.03 -22.61
C SER A 276 10.40 1.75 -23.91
N GLN A 277 10.34 1.01 -25.01
CA GLN A 277 10.38 1.59 -26.35
C GLN A 277 9.13 2.43 -26.69
N ALA A 278 8.01 2.26 -25.96
CA ALA A 278 6.82 3.09 -26.10
C ALA A 278 6.87 4.34 -25.21
N GLY A 279 7.74 4.35 -24.21
CA GLY A 279 7.94 5.48 -23.30
C GLY A 279 7.83 5.06 -21.84
N ARG A 280 8.82 5.46 -21.05
CA ARG A 280 8.78 5.44 -19.59
C ARG A 280 8.69 6.86 -19.04
N TRP A 281 8.19 7.01 -17.81
CA TRP A 281 8.24 8.28 -17.11
C TRP A 281 9.68 8.61 -16.71
N ASP A 282 10.09 9.87 -16.89
CA ASP A 282 11.32 10.41 -16.31
C ASP A 282 10.95 11.48 -15.28
N PRO A 283 11.17 11.23 -13.98
CA PRO A 283 10.78 12.17 -12.92
C PRO A 283 11.53 13.50 -13.00
N ASN A 284 12.75 13.52 -13.56
CA ASN A 284 13.57 14.74 -13.62
C ASN A 284 13.03 15.74 -14.65
N SER A 285 12.64 15.25 -15.83
CA SER A 285 12.08 16.08 -16.90
C SER A 285 10.56 16.15 -16.86
N GLN A 286 9.90 15.34 -16.02
CA GLN A 286 8.45 15.16 -15.96
C GLN A 286 7.85 14.88 -17.35
N SER A 287 8.50 13.97 -18.09
CA SER A 287 8.14 13.67 -19.48
C SER A 287 8.33 12.19 -19.82
N TRP A 288 7.80 11.78 -20.98
CA TRP A 288 7.93 10.42 -21.49
C TRP A 288 9.19 10.26 -22.33
N VAL A 289 10.07 9.34 -21.94
CA VAL A 289 11.33 9.03 -22.63
C VAL A 289 11.25 7.65 -23.27
N GLN A 290 11.58 7.52 -24.56
CA GLN A 290 11.67 6.23 -25.24
C GLN A 290 13.05 5.61 -25.05
N ASP A 291 13.08 4.34 -24.65
CA ASP A 291 14.30 3.57 -24.48
C ASP A 291 14.59 2.66 -25.68
N ALA A 292 15.77 2.03 -25.68
CA ALA A 292 16.19 1.09 -26.72
C ALA A 292 15.57 -0.32 -26.56
N ASN A 293 15.09 -0.65 -25.37
CA ASN A 293 14.53 -1.96 -25.03
C ASN A 293 13.29 -1.80 -24.14
N THR A 294 12.42 -2.81 -24.16
CA THR A 294 11.22 -2.87 -23.32
C THR A 294 11.42 -3.95 -22.25
N SER A 295 11.13 -3.58 -21.01
CA SER A 295 11.18 -4.50 -19.86
C SER A 295 10.21 -5.68 -20.03
N PRO A 296 10.60 -6.90 -19.66
CA PRO A 296 9.70 -8.03 -19.62
C PRO A 296 8.69 -7.97 -18.45
N CYS A 297 8.85 -7.00 -17.52
CA CYS A 297 7.92 -6.76 -16.42
C CYS A 297 6.75 -5.85 -16.79
N ILE A 298 6.75 -5.27 -18.00
CA ILE A 298 5.62 -4.52 -18.55
C ILE A 298 4.53 -5.51 -18.99
N ASP A 299 3.27 -5.23 -18.68
CA ASP A 299 2.09 -6.07 -18.94
C ASP A 299 2.18 -7.49 -18.36
N ALA A 300 2.97 -7.67 -17.29
CA ALA A 300 3.34 -8.98 -16.77
C ALA A 300 2.61 -9.35 -15.46
N GLY A 301 1.89 -8.41 -14.85
CA GLY A 301 1.29 -8.55 -13.52
C GLY A 301 0.08 -9.46 -13.42
N ASN A 302 -0.66 -9.44 -12.32
CA ASN A 302 -1.86 -10.28 -12.21
C ASN A 302 -2.90 -9.84 -13.26
N PRO A 303 -3.33 -10.70 -14.21
CA PRO A 303 -4.31 -10.34 -15.24
C PRO A 303 -5.69 -10.03 -14.66
N HIS A 304 -5.96 -10.39 -13.40
CA HIS A 304 -7.18 -10.03 -12.68
C HIS A 304 -6.99 -8.81 -11.77
N SER A 305 -5.80 -8.21 -11.68
CA SER A 305 -5.65 -6.91 -11.01
C SER A 305 -6.16 -5.78 -11.90
N PRO A 306 -6.67 -4.69 -11.32
CA PRO A 306 -7.08 -3.55 -12.12
C PRO A 306 -5.83 -2.92 -12.74
N ILE A 307 -5.94 -2.40 -13.96
CA ILE A 307 -4.84 -1.67 -14.62
C ILE A 307 -4.57 -0.34 -13.88
N GLY A 308 -5.52 0.16 -13.09
CA GLY A 308 -5.33 1.40 -12.33
C GLY A 308 -5.15 2.61 -13.24
N LEU A 309 -4.17 3.45 -12.92
CA LEU A 309 -3.87 4.70 -13.62
C LEU A 309 -2.76 4.55 -14.67
N GLU A 310 -2.43 3.32 -15.09
CA GLU A 310 -1.37 3.14 -16.08
C GLU A 310 -1.69 3.84 -17.41
N PRO A 311 -0.74 4.62 -17.94
CA PRO A 311 -0.99 5.48 -19.08
C PRO A 311 -1.06 4.68 -20.38
N PHE A 312 -1.95 5.11 -21.27
CA PHE A 312 -2.09 4.50 -22.58
C PHE A 312 -0.84 4.70 -23.46
N PRO A 313 -0.42 3.69 -24.25
CA PRO A 313 -0.93 2.30 -24.24
C PRO A 313 -0.43 1.49 -23.04
N ASN A 314 -1.29 0.62 -22.49
CA ASN A 314 -1.07 -0.10 -21.22
C ASN A 314 -1.29 -1.62 -21.32
N GLY A 315 -1.42 -2.18 -22.53
CA GLY A 315 -1.40 -3.62 -22.75
C GLY A 315 -2.64 -4.37 -22.25
N GLY A 316 -3.55 -3.70 -21.56
CA GLY A 316 -4.68 -4.32 -20.88
C GLY A 316 -4.31 -5.11 -19.63
N ARG A 317 -3.08 -4.98 -19.12
CA ARG A 317 -2.59 -5.75 -17.97
C ARG A 317 -1.59 -4.92 -17.17
N ILE A 318 -1.79 -4.86 -15.86
CA ILE A 318 -0.91 -4.10 -14.96
C ILE A 318 0.56 -4.53 -15.10
N ASN A 319 1.47 -3.57 -15.05
CA ASN A 319 2.90 -3.80 -14.90
C ASN A 319 3.23 -4.39 -13.52
N MET A 320 4.34 -5.13 -13.42
CA MET A 320 4.86 -5.54 -12.11
C MET A 320 5.62 -4.39 -11.43
N GLY A 321 5.65 -4.40 -10.09
CA GLY A 321 6.45 -3.48 -9.27
C GLY A 321 5.74 -2.20 -8.84
N ALA A 322 6.50 -1.31 -8.17
CA ALA A 322 6.03 -0.11 -7.47
C ALA A 322 5.21 0.87 -8.31
N TYR A 323 5.58 1.01 -9.58
CA TYR A 323 4.93 1.91 -10.53
C TYR A 323 3.76 1.23 -11.26
N GLY A 324 3.59 -0.08 -11.11
CA GLY A 324 2.44 -0.78 -11.67
C GLY A 324 1.13 -0.23 -11.09
N GLY A 325 0.18 0.07 -11.96
CA GLY A 325 -1.11 0.64 -11.57
C GLY A 325 -1.10 2.16 -11.32
N THR A 326 0.02 2.85 -11.50
CA THR A 326 0.16 4.29 -11.19
C THR A 326 0.28 5.14 -12.46
N PRO A 327 0.11 6.47 -12.36
CA PRO A 327 0.31 7.39 -13.50
C PRO A 327 1.73 7.36 -14.11
N GLU A 328 2.72 6.85 -13.36
CA GLU A 328 4.13 6.81 -13.76
C GLU A 328 4.54 5.47 -14.39
N ALA A 329 3.60 4.52 -14.52
CA ALA A 329 3.87 3.22 -15.10
C ALA A 329 4.35 3.34 -16.56
N SER A 330 5.27 2.48 -16.95
CA SER A 330 5.85 2.51 -18.30
C SER A 330 4.87 1.95 -19.33
N LYS A 331 4.85 2.55 -20.52
CA LYS A 331 3.88 2.24 -21.57
C LYS A 331 4.21 0.94 -22.29
N SER A 332 3.19 0.28 -22.80
CA SER A 332 3.29 -0.99 -23.53
C SER A 332 3.78 -0.77 -24.96
N TYR A 333 4.73 -1.59 -25.40
CA TYR A 333 5.30 -1.50 -26.75
C TYR A 333 4.92 -2.72 -27.60
N PHE A 334 4.31 -2.45 -28.76
CA PHE A 334 3.79 -3.49 -29.67
C PHE A 334 4.64 -3.70 -30.93
N GLY A 335 5.95 -3.41 -30.87
CA GLY A 335 6.87 -3.63 -32.00
C GLY A 335 6.73 -2.63 -33.15
N ARG A 336 6.04 -1.52 -32.93
CA ARG A 336 5.74 -0.45 -33.91
C ARG A 336 5.63 0.91 -33.20
N PRO A 337 5.66 2.03 -33.94
CA PRO A 337 5.44 3.35 -33.34
C PRO A 337 4.17 3.40 -32.48
N VAL A 338 4.23 4.14 -31.38
CA VAL A 338 3.15 4.27 -30.39
C VAL A 338 1.90 4.85 -31.05
N CYS A 339 0.73 4.34 -30.65
CA CYS A 339 -0.53 4.91 -31.10
C CYS A 339 -0.71 6.32 -30.56
N GLU A 340 -0.83 7.31 -31.46
CA GLU A 340 -1.18 8.68 -31.06
C GLU A 340 -2.71 8.88 -30.96
N ILE A 341 -3.50 7.95 -31.52
CA ILE A 341 -4.96 8.03 -31.55
C ILE A 341 -5.54 6.95 -30.62
N ILE A 342 -6.31 7.38 -29.63
CA ILE A 342 -7.08 6.48 -28.77
C ILE A 342 -8.35 6.07 -29.51
N ILE A 343 -8.48 4.77 -29.78
CA ILE A 343 -9.70 4.18 -30.35
C ILE A 343 -10.47 3.53 -29.20
N ALA A 344 -11.74 3.90 -29.00
CA ALA A 344 -12.50 3.49 -27.81
C ALA A 344 -12.61 1.95 -27.60
N GLY A 345 -12.41 1.14 -28.63
CA GLY A 345 -12.41 -0.33 -28.54
C GLY A 345 -11.03 -0.97 -28.49
N ASP A 346 -9.95 -0.20 -28.57
CA ASP A 346 -8.56 -0.66 -28.52
C ASP A 346 -8.09 -0.59 -27.07
N VAL A 347 -8.49 -1.59 -26.29
CA VAL A 347 -8.35 -1.60 -24.82
C VAL A 347 -6.89 -1.75 -24.43
N ASN A 348 -6.10 -2.54 -25.17
CA ASN A 348 -4.67 -2.70 -24.91
C ASN A 348 -3.80 -1.57 -25.50
N GLY A 349 -4.36 -0.79 -26.42
CA GLY A 349 -3.70 0.32 -27.09
C GLY A 349 -2.70 -0.08 -28.17
N ASP A 350 -2.90 -1.24 -28.80
CA ASP A 350 -2.04 -1.70 -29.88
C ASP A 350 -2.34 -1.02 -31.24
N CYS A 351 -3.28 -0.09 -31.32
CA CYS A 351 -3.84 0.48 -32.56
C CYS A 351 -4.71 -0.49 -33.37
N LYS A 352 -5.22 -1.58 -32.80
CA LYS A 352 -6.11 -2.50 -33.51
C LYS A 352 -7.21 -2.99 -32.59
N VAL A 353 -8.44 -2.55 -32.87
CA VAL A 353 -9.62 -3.17 -32.28
C VAL A 353 -9.79 -4.59 -32.83
N ASN A 354 -9.58 -5.60 -31.99
CA ASN A 354 -9.65 -7.00 -32.35
C ASN A 354 -10.16 -7.89 -31.19
N TRP A 355 -10.03 -9.21 -31.34
CA TRP A 355 -10.56 -10.14 -30.35
C TRP A 355 -9.82 -10.10 -29.01
N LEU A 356 -8.57 -9.66 -29.00
CA LEU A 356 -7.80 -9.47 -27.77
C LEU A 356 -8.40 -8.36 -26.91
N ASP A 357 -8.83 -7.24 -27.49
CA ASP A 357 -9.51 -6.17 -26.76
C ASP A 357 -10.83 -6.66 -26.16
N PHE A 358 -11.57 -7.44 -26.93
CA PHE A 358 -12.81 -8.04 -26.45
C PHE A 358 -12.56 -9.02 -25.29
N GLN A 359 -11.49 -9.80 -25.35
CA GLN A 359 -11.10 -10.70 -24.26
C GLN A 359 -10.72 -9.93 -22.99
N LEU A 360 -9.94 -8.85 -23.11
CA LEU A 360 -9.57 -8.00 -21.99
C LEU A 360 -10.80 -7.32 -21.36
N LEU A 361 -11.69 -6.78 -22.20
CA LEU A 361 -12.98 -6.25 -21.75
C LEU A 361 -13.80 -7.32 -21.03
N ALA A 362 -13.89 -8.53 -21.59
CA ALA A 362 -14.65 -9.64 -21.02
C ALA A 362 -14.06 -10.14 -19.70
N LEU A 363 -12.72 -10.13 -19.56
CA LEU A 363 -12.02 -10.55 -18.35
C LEU A 363 -12.37 -9.66 -17.15
N HIS A 364 -12.61 -8.38 -17.39
CA HIS A 364 -12.99 -7.40 -16.37
C HIS A 364 -14.48 -7.06 -16.37
N TRP A 365 -15.30 -7.80 -17.12
CA TRP A 365 -16.73 -7.52 -17.27
C TRP A 365 -17.45 -7.67 -15.93
N LEU A 366 -18.27 -6.66 -15.57
CA LEU A 366 -19.00 -6.56 -14.29
C LEU A 366 -18.12 -6.50 -13.03
N ARG A 367 -16.84 -6.18 -13.19
CA ARG A 367 -15.99 -5.92 -12.03
C ARG A 367 -16.46 -4.66 -11.30
N ASP A 368 -16.66 -4.79 -9.99
CA ASP A 368 -17.03 -3.71 -9.09
C ASP A 368 -15.90 -3.51 -8.07
N GLU A 369 -15.39 -2.30 -7.97
CA GLU A 369 -14.27 -1.91 -7.08
C GLU A 369 -14.77 -1.08 -5.88
N SER A 370 -16.08 -1.08 -5.60
CA SER A 370 -16.64 -0.32 -4.47
C SER A 370 -16.43 -0.98 -3.09
N GLN A 371 -15.29 -1.62 -2.84
CA GLN A 371 -14.96 -2.29 -1.56
C GLN A 371 -13.70 -1.70 -0.94
#